data_AF-A0A969VA19-F1
#
_entry.id   AF-A0A969VA19-F1
#
_cell.length_a   1.000
_cell.length_b   1.000
_cell.length_c   1.000
_cell.angle_alpha   90.00
_cell.angle_beta   90.00
_cell.angle_gamma   90.00
#
_symmetry.space_group_name_H-M   'P 1'
#
loop_
_entity.id
_entity.type
_entity.pdbx_description
1 polymer ?
#
loop_
_entity_poly.entity_id
_entity_poly.type
_entity_poly.pdbx_seq_one_letter_code
_entity_poly.pdbx_strand_id
1 'polypeptide(L)'
;MRNTKTFFLSSLFAIGLAISFLLTPGWLSNWFPNRAILFEGNANALTPPLPQTAEFRGFWVDAFNPGFKTPQEVTKLIADVKRSNANAIVAQVRRRGDAFYTSAIEPRTLDPNVPPGFDPLQDLIDKAHATGIEVHAWMITLPVVSGKKLPAGHVWQQHGPNAPGSDNWAMLTYGGEAQGYLDPGHPDALDYTVSVYLDLLKRYDVDGVQLDYVRYGGPNWGYNPTSIARFNQQTGRSGKPAPNDPAWMQWRRDQVTNLVRKLYVEAQAIKPQVKVTAATIAWGDGPKNDEAWYKTQPYREVLQDWRAWLEEGIVDMVMPMTYQREYKPKQKLGYDNWIEYAKNHQYNRQIAIGPGNYLNYIEDTLDQIRRAEAPSAIGNHVAGTVLYSYASSNIYTNGELRSGGSGDLPRQPWKYLSQSNDWFYTALSQPSQYVDGATGRTVETQPVWATAVGIPDMPWKSRPTTGAIAGMLQKCDRTCDGANLTLQAVDFVGKVRQLRADGKGWFGAIELAPGTYQLKVDGSQIQQAVNVVAGEVTKINFGAF
;
A
#
# COMPACT_ATOMS: atom_id res chain seq x y z
N MET A 1 -42.86 -49.66 7.52
CA MET A 1 -42.92 -49.36 8.97
C MET A 1 -42.25 -48.00 9.15
N ARG A 2 -42.99 -46.88 9.12
CA ARG A 2 -43.74 -46.22 10.23
C ARG A 2 -42.81 -45.89 11.40
N ASN A 3 -42.64 -44.66 11.91
CA ASN A 3 -43.50 -43.46 12.02
C ASN A 3 -42.60 -42.18 12.01
N THR A 4 -42.88 -41.09 11.30
CA THR A 4 -43.88 -40.01 11.51
C THR A 4 -43.95 -39.36 12.90
N LYS A 5 -43.65 -38.05 12.96
CA LYS A 5 -44.55 -37.02 13.50
C LYS A 5 -44.40 -35.71 12.72
N THR A 6 -45.45 -35.40 11.98
CA THR A 6 -45.81 -34.10 11.39
C THR A 6 -46.79 -33.39 12.34
N PHE A 7 -46.91 -32.06 12.27
CA PHE A 7 -48.14 -31.21 12.27
C PHE A 7 -47.65 -29.74 12.44
N PHE A 8 -47.64 -28.92 11.36
CA PHE A 8 -48.70 -28.02 10.84
C PHE A 8 -49.03 -26.82 11.75
N LEU A 9 -49.49 -25.63 11.33
CA LEU A 9 -49.45 -24.77 10.12
C LEU A 9 -50.46 -23.62 10.44
N SER A 10 -50.13 -22.36 10.14
CA SER A 10 -51.08 -21.30 9.68
C SER A 10 -50.36 -19.93 9.71
N SER A 11 -50.13 -19.16 8.64
CA SER A 11 -50.93 -18.60 7.52
C SER A 11 -51.79 -17.39 7.89
N LEU A 12 -51.54 -16.24 7.22
CA LEU A 12 -52.46 -15.21 6.64
C LEU A 12 -51.68 -13.86 6.47
N PHE A 13 -51.42 -13.32 5.26
CA PHE A 13 -52.28 -12.43 4.41
C PHE A 13 -52.82 -11.19 5.18
N ALA A 14 -52.90 -9.94 4.68
CA ALA A 14 -52.54 -9.23 3.45
C ALA A 14 -52.91 -7.73 3.57
N ILE A 15 -52.29 -6.86 2.76
CA ILE A 15 -52.80 -5.68 1.99
C ILE A 15 -53.67 -4.59 2.66
N GLY A 16 -53.34 -3.31 2.38
CA GLY A 16 -54.31 -2.20 2.20
C GLY A 16 -53.83 -0.83 2.72
N LEU A 17 -53.23 0.03 1.88
CA LEU A 17 -53.82 1.17 1.12
C LEU A 17 -54.21 2.43 1.93
N ALA A 18 -53.46 3.51 1.66
CA ALA A 18 -53.78 4.94 1.47
C ALA A 18 -54.84 5.66 2.34
N ILE A 19 -54.53 6.91 2.74
CA ILE A 19 -55.30 8.14 2.41
C ILE A 19 -54.49 9.39 2.84
N SER A 20 -54.47 10.36 1.92
CA SER A 20 -53.89 11.71 1.98
C SER A 20 -54.83 12.73 2.63
N PHE A 21 -54.32 13.85 3.18
CA PHE A 21 -54.88 15.23 3.17
C PHE A 21 -53.80 16.18 3.75
N LEU A 22 -53.13 17.02 2.94
CA LEU A 22 -53.40 18.45 2.65
C LEU A 22 -53.47 19.37 3.88
N LEU A 23 -52.58 20.39 3.94
CA LEU A 23 -52.88 21.84 4.07
C LEU A 23 -51.57 22.66 4.19
N THR A 24 -51.36 23.58 3.24
CA THR A 24 -50.41 24.72 3.25
C THR A 24 -50.99 25.90 4.07
N PRO A 25 -50.42 27.15 4.17
CA PRO A 25 -49.09 27.71 3.81
C PRO A 25 -48.44 28.64 4.89
N GLY A 26 -47.14 28.95 4.73
CA GLY A 26 -46.65 30.34 4.84
C GLY A 26 -45.89 30.79 6.11
N TRP A 27 -44.91 31.67 5.85
CA TRP A 27 -44.23 32.62 6.76
C TRP A 27 -43.06 32.12 7.61
N LEU A 28 -41.85 32.19 7.03
CA LEU A 28 -40.87 33.23 7.39
C LEU A 28 -39.82 33.33 6.29
N SER A 29 -39.90 34.43 5.56
CA SER A 29 -38.97 34.87 4.55
C SER A 29 -37.85 35.72 5.17
N ASN A 30 -36.77 35.81 4.41
CA ASN A 30 -35.75 36.86 4.40
C ASN A 30 -34.56 36.69 5.33
N TRP A 31 -33.45 36.27 4.74
CA TRP A 31 -32.31 37.16 4.47
C TRP A 31 -31.38 36.47 3.48
N PHE A 32 -31.35 36.90 2.21
CA PHE A 32 -30.18 37.08 1.34
C PHE A 32 -30.67 37.66 -0.01
N PRO A 33 -30.12 38.79 -0.48
CA PRO A 33 -30.58 39.41 -1.73
C PRO A 33 -30.04 38.68 -2.95
N ASN A 34 -30.95 38.46 -3.89
CA ASN A 34 -30.74 37.96 -5.25
C ASN A 34 -29.71 38.77 -6.05
N ARG A 35 -28.92 38.07 -6.88
CA ARG A 35 -28.93 38.27 -8.34
C ARG A 35 -28.75 36.93 -9.06
N ALA A 36 -29.88 36.40 -9.54
CA ALA A 36 -29.91 35.43 -10.62
C ALA A 36 -29.70 36.17 -11.94
N ILE A 37 -28.71 35.74 -12.71
CA ILE A 37 -28.69 35.95 -14.16
C ILE A 37 -29.25 34.67 -14.76
N LEU A 38 -30.37 34.80 -15.46
CA LEU A 38 -30.96 33.74 -16.28
C LEU A 38 -30.08 33.51 -17.50
N PHE A 39 -29.57 32.29 -17.66
CA PHE A 39 -29.15 31.76 -18.95
C PHE A 39 -29.98 30.50 -19.21
N GLU A 40 -30.97 30.64 -20.10
CA GLU A 40 -31.47 29.51 -20.89
C GLU A 40 -30.42 29.22 -21.97
N GLY A 41 -29.93 27.98 -22.04
CA GLY A 41 -28.99 27.58 -23.10
C GLY A 41 -28.36 26.21 -22.90
N ASN A 42 -28.93 25.21 -23.56
CA ASN A 42 -28.36 23.92 -23.97
C ASN A 42 -27.72 23.00 -22.90
N ALA A 43 -28.46 21.92 -22.62
CA ALA A 43 -27.86 20.64 -22.23
C ALA A 43 -26.85 20.16 -23.28
N ASN A 44 -25.78 19.51 -22.81
CA ASN A 44 -24.73 18.82 -23.56
C ASN A 44 -23.65 19.68 -24.24
N ALA A 45 -22.78 20.26 -23.42
CA ALA A 45 -21.34 20.25 -23.71
C ALA A 45 -20.61 20.12 -22.37
N LEU A 46 -20.43 18.88 -21.91
CA LEU A 46 -19.40 18.60 -20.91
C LEU A 46 -18.08 19.06 -21.56
N THR A 47 -17.41 20.06 -20.99
CA THR A 47 -16.00 20.30 -21.28
C THR A 47 -15.29 18.94 -21.23
N PRO A 48 -14.60 18.51 -22.30
CA PRO A 48 -13.84 17.27 -22.23
C PRO A 48 -12.91 17.38 -21.03
N PRO A 49 -12.86 16.37 -20.12
CA PRO A 49 -11.85 16.35 -19.09
C PRO A 49 -10.49 16.54 -19.78
N LEU A 50 -9.64 17.40 -19.21
CA LEU A 50 -8.32 17.66 -19.75
C LEU A 50 -7.65 16.30 -20.02
N PRO A 51 -7.13 16.04 -21.23
CA PRO A 51 -6.39 14.81 -21.49
C PRO A 51 -5.30 14.70 -20.44
N GLN A 52 -5.29 13.60 -19.70
CA GLN A 52 -4.35 13.40 -18.62
C GLN A 52 -2.94 13.34 -19.22
N THR A 53 -2.14 14.40 -19.02
CA THR A 53 -0.80 14.51 -19.60
C THR A 53 0.26 13.70 -18.85
N ALA A 54 -0.13 13.12 -17.70
CA ALA A 54 0.75 12.31 -16.84
C ALA A 54 -0.02 11.24 -16.08
N GLU A 55 0.51 10.02 -16.05
CA GLU A 55 -0.09 8.86 -15.40
C GLU A 55 1.00 7.89 -14.95
N PHE A 56 0.91 7.36 -13.72
CA PHE A 56 1.83 6.35 -13.23
C PHE A 56 1.44 4.98 -13.79
N ARG A 57 2.22 4.45 -14.74
CA ARG A 57 1.93 3.19 -15.43
C ARG A 57 3.02 2.19 -15.10
N GLY A 58 2.72 1.29 -14.19
CA GLY A 58 3.70 0.41 -13.59
C GLY A 58 3.46 -1.08 -13.82
N PHE A 59 4.51 -1.87 -13.63
CA PHE A 59 4.42 -3.31 -13.42
C PHE A 59 5.08 -3.71 -12.11
N TRP A 60 4.41 -4.58 -11.36
CA TRP A 60 5.08 -5.36 -10.33
C TRP A 60 5.83 -6.52 -10.96
N VAL A 61 7.13 -6.60 -10.66
CA VAL A 61 8.03 -7.63 -11.15
C VAL A 61 8.52 -8.45 -9.97
N ASP A 62 7.93 -9.64 -9.79
CA ASP A 62 8.26 -10.53 -8.70
C ASP A 62 9.61 -11.24 -8.90
N ALA A 63 10.22 -11.66 -7.80
CA ALA A 63 11.48 -12.41 -7.81
C ALA A 63 11.26 -13.93 -7.71
N PHE A 64 10.04 -14.43 -7.98
CA PHE A 64 9.75 -15.85 -8.10
C PHE A 64 9.91 -16.31 -9.56
N ASN A 65 9.52 -15.46 -10.50
CA ASN A 65 9.55 -15.69 -11.93
C ASN A 65 10.71 -14.94 -12.62
N PRO A 66 10.98 -15.21 -13.92
CA PRO A 66 11.89 -14.39 -14.72
C PRO A 66 11.40 -12.94 -14.83
N GLY A 67 12.33 -11.99 -14.85
CA GLY A 67 12.02 -10.59 -15.09
C GLY A 67 13.21 -9.66 -14.93
N PHE A 68 14.06 -9.88 -13.94
CA PHE A 68 15.24 -9.04 -13.70
C PHE A 68 16.45 -9.79 -13.13
N LYS A 69 16.43 -11.13 -13.09
CA LYS A 69 17.47 -11.92 -12.41
C LYS A 69 18.76 -12.05 -13.21
N THR A 70 18.69 -11.78 -14.52
CA THR A 70 19.82 -11.82 -15.45
C THR A 70 19.84 -10.57 -16.34
N PRO A 71 20.99 -10.21 -16.95
CA PRO A 71 21.06 -9.08 -17.87
C PRO A 71 20.06 -9.17 -19.04
N GLN A 72 19.80 -10.39 -19.53
CA GLN A 72 18.87 -10.64 -20.64
C GLN A 72 17.41 -10.43 -20.21
N GLU A 73 17.07 -10.88 -19.00
CA GLU A 73 15.74 -10.63 -18.42
C GLU A 73 15.49 -9.13 -18.26
N VAL A 74 16.44 -8.38 -17.71
CA VAL A 74 16.33 -6.92 -17.55
C VAL A 74 16.12 -6.22 -18.89
N THR A 75 16.90 -6.59 -19.91
CA THR A 75 16.76 -6.04 -21.27
C THR A 75 15.37 -6.32 -21.84
N LYS A 76 14.84 -7.54 -21.65
CA LYS A 76 13.49 -7.89 -22.10
C LYS A 76 12.41 -7.12 -21.34
N LEU A 77 12.54 -7.01 -20.02
CA LEU A 77 11.61 -6.27 -19.17
C LEU A 77 11.49 -4.81 -19.63
N ILE A 78 12.60 -4.14 -19.87
CA ILE A 78 12.60 -2.74 -20.34
C ILE A 78 11.94 -2.63 -21.72
N ALA A 79 12.23 -3.54 -22.65
CA ALA A 79 11.58 -3.56 -23.96
C ALA A 79 10.06 -3.76 -23.84
N ASP A 80 9.61 -4.64 -22.94
CA ASP A 80 8.20 -4.92 -22.69
C ASP A 80 7.47 -3.71 -22.06
N VAL A 81 8.10 -3.03 -21.09
CA VAL A 81 7.57 -1.81 -20.45
C VAL A 81 7.45 -0.68 -21.46
N LYS A 82 8.45 -0.49 -22.33
CA LYS A 82 8.36 0.50 -23.41
C LYS A 82 7.28 0.15 -24.43
N ARG A 83 7.17 -1.13 -24.79
CA ARG A 83 6.15 -1.61 -25.74
C ARG A 83 4.74 -1.32 -25.24
N SER A 84 4.50 -1.35 -23.94
CA SER A 84 3.18 -1.03 -23.35
C SER A 84 2.93 0.45 -23.09
N ASN A 85 3.86 1.37 -23.41
CA ASN A 85 3.81 2.77 -22.99
C ASN A 85 3.69 2.96 -21.46
N ALA A 86 4.26 2.02 -20.69
CA ALA A 86 4.44 2.13 -19.25
C ALA A 86 5.73 2.89 -18.91
N ASN A 87 5.83 3.42 -17.69
CA ASN A 87 6.90 4.32 -17.27
C ASN A 87 7.50 3.98 -15.90
N ALA A 88 7.05 2.92 -15.22
CA ALA A 88 7.61 2.49 -13.94
C ALA A 88 7.74 0.97 -13.81
N ILE A 89 8.79 0.53 -13.11
CA ILE A 89 9.03 -0.86 -12.72
C ILE A 89 9.09 -0.92 -11.20
N VAL A 90 8.28 -1.80 -10.61
CA VAL A 90 8.24 -2.05 -9.16
C VAL A 90 8.79 -3.45 -8.90
N ALA A 91 10.11 -3.55 -8.72
CA ALA A 91 10.84 -4.83 -8.73
C ALA A 91 11.09 -5.38 -7.33
N GLN A 92 10.81 -6.67 -7.10
CA GLN A 92 10.94 -7.34 -5.80
C GLN A 92 12.40 -7.59 -5.39
N VAL A 93 13.12 -6.56 -4.96
CA VAL A 93 14.55 -6.68 -4.68
C VAL A 93 14.87 -7.28 -3.30
N ARG A 94 13.88 -7.32 -2.39
CA ARG A 94 13.91 -8.12 -1.15
C ARG A 94 12.73 -9.07 -1.12
N ARG A 95 12.99 -10.38 -1.18
CA ARG A 95 11.94 -11.40 -1.26
C ARG A 95 11.56 -11.97 0.10
N ARG A 96 12.50 -12.48 0.89
CA ARG A 96 12.28 -12.99 2.25
C ARG A 96 13.57 -12.92 3.07
N GLY A 97 13.96 -11.71 3.48
CA GLY A 97 15.24 -11.52 4.18
C GLY A 97 16.46 -11.89 3.33
N ASP A 98 16.33 -11.79 2.02
CA ASP A 98 17.39 -12.02 1.05
C ASP A 98 17.39 -10.92 -0.01
N ALA A 99 18.59 -10.52 -0.44
CA ALA A 99 18.80 -9.38 -1.32
C ALA A 99 19.16 -9.80 -2.75
N PHE A 100 18.39 -9.28 -3.71
CA PHE A 100 18.71 -9.25 -5.14
C PHE A 100 19.56 -8.02 -5.50
N TYR A 101 20.15 -7.37 -4.48
CA TYR A 101 21.05 -6.22 -4.56
C TYR A 101 22.21 -6.42 -3.57
N THR A 102 23.25 -5.60 -3.63
CA THR A 102 24.33 -5.55 -2.64
C THR A 102 23.84 -4.86 -1.37
N SER A 103 23.86 -5.59 -0.26
CA SER A 103 23.50 -5.07 1.06
C SER A 103 24.59 -5.39 2.09
N ALA A 104 24.71 -4.53 3.10
CA ALA A 104 25.50 -4.81 4.30
C ALA A 104 24.68 -5.46 5.41
N ILE A 105 23.35 -5.51 5.28
CA ILE A 105 22.42 -5.99 6.30
C ILE A 105 21.80 -7.31 5.86
N GLU A 106 21.16 -7.32 4.69
CA GLU A 106 20.51 -8.52 4.16
C GLU A 106 21.53 -9.41 3.45
N PRO A 107 21.52 -10.73 3.69
CA PRO A 107 22.38 -11.64 2.93
C PRO A 107 21.93 -11.70 1.47
N ARG A 108 22.87 -12.03 0.58
CA ARG A 108 22.58 -12.24 -0.84
C ARG A 108 21.63 -13.42 -1.03
N THR A 109 20.75 -13.30 -2.03
CA THR A 109 19.82 -14.37 -2.40
C THR A 109 20.55 -15.66 -2.81
N LEU A 110 19.93 -16.80 -2.52
CA LEU A 110 20.36 -18.13 -2.97
C LEU A 110 19.66 -18.55 -4.28
N ASP A 111 18.95 -17.64 -4.96
CA ASP A 111 18.29 -17.94 -6.22
C ASP A 111 19.33 -18.35 -7.28
N PRO A 112 19.30 -19.60 -7.78
CA PRO A 112 20.32 -20.11 -8.70
C PRO A 112 20.26 -19.45 -10.08
N ASN A 113 19.19 -18.70 -10.38
CA ASN A 113 19.04 -17.99 -11.64
C ASN A 113 19.76 -16.63 -11.63
N VAL A 114 20.25 -16.17 -10.47
CA VAL A 114 21.07 -14.95 -10.38
C VAL A 114 22.54 -15.34 -10.61
N PRO A 115 23.18 -14.86 -11.69
CA PRO A 115 24.57 -15.18 -11.96
C PRO A 115 25.50 -14.73 -10.83
N PRO A 116 26.58 -15.48 -10.51
CA PRO A 116 27.56 -15.06 -9.52
C PRO A 116 28.12 -13.67 -9.82
N GLY A 117 28.15 -12.79 -8.81
CA GLY A 117 28.65 -11.42 -8.93
C GLY A 117 27.73 -10.45 -9.66
N PHE A 118 26.61 -10.90 -10.22
CA PHE A 118 25.63 -10.01 -10.86
C PHE A 118 24.81 -9.25 -9.81
N ASP A 119 24.62 -7.95 -10.00
CA ASP A 119 23.71 -7.12 -9.20
C ASP A 119 22.43 -6.80 -10.02
N PRO A 120 21.35 -7.59 -9.85
CA PRO A 120 20.07 -7.38 -10.52
C PRO A 120 19.50 -5.97 -10.40
N LEU A 121 19.60 -5.34 -9.22
CA LEU A 121 19.02 -4.01 -9.01
C LEU A 121 19.84 -2.94 -9.75
N GLN A 122 21.17 -3.02 -9.71
CA GLN A 122 22.00 -2.04 -10.41
C GLN A 122 21.79 -2.10 -11.93
N ASP A 123 21.81 -3.29 -12.52
CA ASP A 123 21.60 -3.46 -13.97
C ASP A 123 20.20 -2.98 -14.40
N LEU A 124 19.18 -3.19 -13.56
CA LEU A 124 17.84 -2.68 -13.78
C LEU A 124 17.78 -1.15 -13.76
N ILE A 125 18.38 -0.51 -12.75
CA ILE A 125 18.44 0.96 -12.63
C ILE A 125 19.11 1.55 -13.87
N ASP A 126 20.33 1.09 -14.19
CA ASP A 126 21.14 1.66 -15.27
C ASP A 126 20.39 1.63 -16.61
N LYS A 127 19.79 0.48 -16.95
CA LYS A 127 19.10 0.30 -18.22
C LYS A 127 17.72 0.99 -18.24
N ALA A 128 16.98 0.99 -17.13
CA ALA A 128 15.67 1.63 -17.07
C ALA A 128 15.80 3.16 -17.18
N HIS A 129 16.72 3.75 -16.41
CA HIS A 129 17.00 5.19 -16.42
C HIS A 129 17.47 5.69 -17.79
N ALA A 130 18.29 4.90 -18.50
CA ALA A 130 18.70 5.21 -19.87
C ALA A 130 17.52 5.33 -20.87
N THR A 131 16.32 4.88 -20.46
CA THR A 131 15.09 4.95 -21.27
C THR A 131 13.97 5.77 -20.62
N GLY A 132 14.25 6.44 -19.50
CA GLY A 132 13.27 7.28 -18.78
C GLY A 132 12.21 6.49 -18.01
N ILE A 133 12.50 5.24 -17.62
CA ILE A 133 11.63 4.42 -16.78
C ILE A 133 12.08 4.52 -15.33
N GLU A 134 11.15 4.78 -14.42
CA GLU A 134 11.43 4.79 -12.98
C GLU A 134 11.58 3.36 -12.42
N VAL A 135 12.50 3.18 -11.49
CA VAL A 135 12.71 1.93 -10.74
C VAL A 135 12.37 2.13 -9.27
N HIS A 136 11.40 1.35 -8.82
CA HIS A 136 10.93 1.30 -7.45
C HIS A 136 11.32 -0.03 -6.83
N ALA A 137 12.13 0.00 -5.77
CA ALA A 137 12.54 -1.18 -5.03
C ALA A 137 11.37 -1.70 -4.17
N TRP A 138 10.71 -2.76 -4.63
CA TRP A 138 9.71 -3.48 -3.85
C TRP A 138 10.38 -4.39 -2.83
N MET A 139 10.07 -4.09 -1.58
CA MET A 139 10.61 -4.74 -0.41
C MET A 139 9.47 -5.44 0.33
N ILE A 140 9.54 -6.77 0.42
CA ILE A 140 8.72 -7.49 1.39
C ILE A 140 9.18 -7.01 2.77
N THR A 141 8.27 -6.49 3.60
CA THR A 141 8.64 -5.78 4.84
C THR A 141 8.86 -6.75 5.99
N LEU A 142 7.78 -7.36 6.49
CA LEU A 142 7.78 -8.16 7.72
C LEU A 142 8.02 -9.67 7.52
N PRO A 143 7.52 -10.34 6.45
CA PRO A 143 7.87 -11.74 6.18
C PRO A 143 9.34 -11.89 5.78
N VAL A 144 10.06 -12.79 6.45
CA VAL A 144 11.48 -13.06 6.22
C VAL A 144 11.78 -14.55 5.99
N VAL A 145 10.78 -15.43 5.94
CA VAL A 145 11.00 -16.85 5.62
C VAL A 145 10.01 -17.31 4.53
N SER A 146 10.48 -18.07 3.54
CA SER A 146 9.64 -18.80 2.57
C SER A 146 10.11 -20.23 2.26
N GLY A 147 11.17 -20.72 2.90
CA GLY A 147 11.77 -22.00 2.53
C GLY A 147 12.57 -22.64 3.65
N LYS A 148 13.02 -23.89 3.42
CA LYS A 148 13.77 -24.66 4.42
C LYS A 148 15.21 -24.18 4.62
N LYS A 149 15.84 -23.66 3.56
CA LYS A 149 17.25 -23.20 3.59
C LYS A 149 17.31 -21.69 3.55
N LEU A 150 17.85 -21.10 4.61
CA LEU A 150 18.13 -19.68 4.72
C LEU A 150 19.59 -19.39 4.32
N PRO A 151 19.90 -18.24 3.69
CA PRO A 151 21.26 -17.77 3.51
C PRO A 151 22.01 -17.68 4.86
N ALA A 152 23.34 -17.72 4.83
CA ALA A 152 24.15 -17.46 6.02
C ALA A 152 24.01 -15.99 6.46
N GLY A 153 23.89 -15.73 7.76
CA GLY A 153 23.72 -14.38 8.30
C GLY A 153 22.29 -13.84 8.17
N HIS A 154 21.34 -14.69 7.79
CA HIS A 154 19.94 -14.31 7.67
C HIS A 154 19.32 -13.94 9.03
N VAL A 155 18.58 -12.83 9.09
CA VAL A 155 18.02 -12.27 10.35
C VAL A 155 17.28 -13.31 11.20
N TRP A 156 16.51 -14.20 10.58
CA TRP A 156 15.76 -15.24 11.28
C TRP A 156 16.62 -16.28 12.01
N GLN A 157 17.89 -16.48 11.60
CA GLN A 157 18.81 -17.37 12.30
C GLN A 157 19.26 -16.78 13.65
N GLN A 158 19.36 -15.45 13.73
CA GLN A 158 19.79 -14.73 14.92
C GLN A 158 18.61 -14.35 15.82
N HIS A 159 17.50 -13.94 15.19
CA HIS A 159 16.38 -13.28 15.86
C HIS A 159 15.03 -14.01 15.69
N GLY A 160 15.08 -15.30 15.35
CA GLY A 160 13.89 -16.16 15.27
C GLY A 160 13.28 -16.50 16.64
N PRO A 161 12.24 -17.36 16.69
CA PRO A 161 11.47 -17.64 17.90
C PRO A 161 12.25 -18.33 19.02
N ASN A 162 13.41 -18.92 18.70
CA ASN A 162 14.29 -19.60 19.66
C ASN A 162 15.35 -18.66 20.25
N ALA A 163 15.44 -17.42 19.78
CA ALA A 163 16.36 -16.44 20.36
C ALA A 163 15.90 -16.06 21.79
N PRO A 164 16.82 -15.76 22.71
CA PRO A 164 16.48 -15.45 24.10
C PRO A 164 15.92 -14.03 24.26
N GLY A 165 14.93 -13.86 25.12
CA GLY A 165 14.48 -12.53 25.57
C GLY A 165 14.16 -11.56 24.44
N SER A 166 14.76 -10.36 24.49
CA SER A 166 14.59 -9.29 23.48
C SER A 166 15.29 -9.56 22.15
N ASP A 167 16.10 -10.62 22.04
CA ASP A 167 16.67 -11.01 20.75
C ASP A 167 15.64 -11.78 19.90
N ASN A 168 14.51 -12.21 20.49
CA ASN A 168 13.40 -12.81 19.76
C ASN A 168 12.54 -11.73 19.08
N TRP A 169 12.75 -11.55 17.78
CA TRP A 169 11.99 -10.61 16.96
C TRP A 169 10.81 -11.27 16.24
N ALA A 170 10.57 -12.56 16.45
CA ALA A 170 9.53 -13.29 15.75
C ALA A 170 8.14 -12.78 16.12
N MET A 171 7.32 -12.52 15.10
CA MET A 171 5.90 -12.31 15.24
C MET A 171 5.23 -13.65 15.56
N LEU A 172 4.57 -13.70 16.71
CA LEU A 172 3.89 -14.91 17.18
C LEU A 172 2.38 -14.79 17.01
N THR A 173 1.72 -15.93 16.82
CA THR A 173 0.27 -16.03 16.89
C THR A 173 -0.21 -16.02 18.37
N TYR A 174 -1.52 -15.90 18.58
CA TYR A 174 -2.14 -16.07 19.88
C TYR A 174 -1.86 -17.47 20.48
N GLY A 175 -1.61 -18.48 19.65
CA GLY A 175 -1.18 -19.81 20.10
C GLY A 175 0.31 -19.90 20.46
N GLY A 176 1.11 -18.87 20.17
CA GLY A 176 2.57 -18.88 20.35
C GLY A 176 3.35 -19.42 19.15
N GLU A 177 2.69 -19.65 18.01
CA GLU A 177 3.35 -20.15 16.80
C GLU A 177 4.08 -19.04 16.07
N ALA A 178 5.28 -19.32 15.54
CA ALA A 178 6.03 -18.42 14.69
C ALA A 178 5.98 -18.89 13.23
N GLN A 179 5.79 -17.97 12.30
CA GLN A 179 5.65 -18.29 10.88
C GLN A 179 6.62 -17.50 9.97
N GLY A 180 7.76 -17.05 10.52
CA GLY A 180 8.79 -16.39 9.72
C GLY A 180 8.54 -14.92 9.42
N TYR A 181 7.92 -14.19 10.36
CA TYR A 181 7.63 -12.76 10.26
C TYR A 181 8.33 -12.03 11.41
N LEU A 182 8.84 -10.84 11.15
CA LEU A 182 9.31 -9.93 12.20
C LEU A 182 8.13 -9.14 12.80
N ASP A 183 8.09 -8.98 14.12
CA ASP A 183 6.99 -8.29 14.80
C ASP A 183 7.23 -6.77 14.80
N PRO A 184 6.39 -5.93 14.17
CA PRO A 184 6.56 -4.47 14.17
C PRO A 184 6.31 -3.86 15.56
N GLY A 185 5.71 -4.62 16.50
CA GLY A 185 5.62 -4.25 17.91
C GLY A 185 6.90 -4.54 18.71
N HIS A 186 7.90 -5.19 18.12
CA HIS A 186 9.22 -5.33 18.73
C HIS A 186 10.12 -4.16 18.30
N PRO A 187 10.63 -3.32 19.22
CA PRO A 187 11.35 -2.09 18.85
C PRO A 187 12.60 -2.34 17.99
N ASP A 188 13.42 -3.33 18.34
CA ASP A 188 14.64 -3.64 17.57
C ASP A 188 14.33 -4.26 16.20
N ALA A 189 13.21 -4.97 16.07
CA ALA A 189 12.78 -5.55 14.79
C ALA A 189 12.26 -4.45 13.84
N LEU A 190 11.56 -3.45 14.37
CA LEU A 190 11.14 -2.26 13.62
C LEU A 190 12.37 -1.47 13.15
N ASP A 191 13.35 -1.22 14.03
CA ASP A 191 14.59 -0.51 13.68
C ASP A 191 15.41 -1.27 12.63
N TYR A 192 15.57 -2.59 12.80
CA TYR A 192 16.18 -3.45 11.78
C TYR A 192 15.46 -3.29 10.45
N THR A 193 14.14 -3.41 10.44
CA THR A 193 13.34 -3.34 9.21
C THR A 193 13.53 -2.00 8.51
N VAL A 194 13.45 -0.88 9.25
CA VAL A 194 13.71 0.47 8.69
C VAL A 194 15.15 0.54 8.15
N SER A 195 16.14 0.05 8.90
CA SER A 195 17.54 0.13 8.49
C SER A 195 17.83 -0.58 7.16
N VAL A 196 17.12 -1.66 6.84
CA VAL A 196 17.23 -2.37 5.55
C VAL A 196 16.84 -1.46 4.38
N TYR A 197 15.74 -0.72 4.51
CA TYR A 197 15.36 0.25 3.48
C TYR A 197 16.37 1.41 3.38
N LEU A 198 16.82 1.95 4.51
CA LEU A 198 17.78 3.06 4.52
C LEU A 198 19.15 2.64 3.97
N ASP A 199 19.59 1.39 4.17
CA ASP A 199 20.81 0.85 3.54
C ASP A 199 20.69 0.83 2.02
N LEU A 200 19.54 0.39 1.48
CA LEU A 200 19.28 0.41 0.04
C LEU A 200 19.28 1.86 -0.50
N LEU A 201 18.58 2.79 0.16
CA LEU A 201 18.49 4.19 -0.27
C LEU A 201 19.83 4.93 -0.29
N LYS A 202 20.78 4.53 0.57
CA LYS A 202 22.14 5.10 0.59
C LYS A 202 23.03 4.56 -0.53
N ARG A 203 22.67 3.42 -1.13
CA ARG A 203 23.52 2.70 -2.10
C ARG A 203 23.03 2.82 -3.54
N TYR A 204 21.72 2.88 -3.73
CA TYR A 204 21.11 2.76 -5.06
C TYR A 204 20.39 4.02 -5.47
N ASP A 205 20.51 4.36 -6.75
CA ASP A 205 19.76 5.45 -7.35
C ASP A 205 18.34 5.03 -7.74
N VAL A 206 17.58 4.47 -6.80
CA VAL A 206 16.16 4.18 -7.02
C VAL A 206 15.31 5.45 -6.99
N ASP A 207 14.26 5.47 -7.79
CA ASP A 207 13.22 6.52 -7.81
C ASP A 207 12.23 6.35 -6.65
N GLY A 208 12.06 5.11 -6.19
CA GLY A 208 11.20 4.79 -5.07
C GLY A 208 11.57 3.53 -4.31
N VAL A 209 11.02 3.41 -3.11
CA VAL A 209 10.92 2.16 -2.36
C VAL A 209 9.45 1.86 -2.13
N GLN A 210 9.08 0.58 -2.21
CA GLN A 210 7.73 0.14 -1.93
C GLN A 210 7.69 -0.85 -0.78
N LEU A 211 6.87 -0.53 0.23
CA LEU A 211 6.54 -1.44 1.32
C LEU A 211 5.45 -2.41 0.87
N ASP A 212 5.76 -3.70 0.83
CA ASP A 212 4.75 -4.76 0.75
C ASP A 212 4.76 -5.58 2.05
N TYR A 213 3.64 -6.21 2.39
CA TYR A 213 3.43 -6.91 3.65
C TYR A 213 3.76 -6.06 4.89
N VAL A 214 3.58 -4.74 4.83
CA VAL A 214 3.63 -3.84 5.99
C VAL A 214 2.32 -3.95 6.78
N ARG A 215 2.10 -5.11 7.38
CA ARG A 215 0.86 -5.53 8.06
C ARG A 215 1.07 -6.80 8.88
N TYR A 216 0.14 -7.10 9.78
CA TYR A 216 0.11 -8.40 10.46
C TYR A 216 -0.39 -9.52 9.52
N GLY A 217 -0.05 -10.77 9.87
CA GLY A 217 -0.50 -11.96 9.13
C GLY A 217 -2.00 -12.26 9.26
N GLY A 218 -2.66 -11.69 10.27
CA GLY A 218 -4.09 -11.79 10.51
C GLY A 218 -4.48 -11.42 11.95
N PRO A 219 -5.75 -11.60 12.34
CA PRO A 219 -6.28 -11.10 13.62
C PRO A 219 -5.54 -11.66 14.85
N ASN A 220 -5.06 -12.89 14.75
CA ASN A 220 -4.42 -13.62 15.85
C ASN A 220 -2.90 -13.42 15.92
N TRP A 221 -2.30 -12.49 15.17
CA TRP A 221 -0.85 -12.28 15.13
C TRP A 221 -0.39 -11.08 15.97
N GLY A 222 0.91 -10.97 16.23
CA GLY A 222 1.53 -9.85 16.96
C GLY A 222 1.74 -10.08 18.44
N TYR A 223 1.78 -11.35 18.86
CA TYR A 223 1.86 -11.77 20.26
C TYR A 223 3.29 -12.08 20.70
N ASN A 224 4.30 -11.42 20.13
CA ASN A 224 5.64 -11.45 20.68
C ASN A 224 5.61 -10.99 22.16
N PRO A 225 6.34 -11.64 23.10
CA PRO A 225 6.33 -11.26 24.51
C PRO A 225 6.70 -9.79 24.76
N THR A 226 7.65 -9.24 24.00
CA THR A 226 8.03 -7.82 24.07
C THR A 226 6.85 -6.93 23.68
N SER A 227 6.13 -7.26 22.61
CA SER A 227 4.94 -6.50 22.16
C SER A 227 3.84 -6.48 23.24
N ILE A 228 3.56 -7.63 23.87
CA ILE A 228 2.58 -7.73 24.95
C ILE A 228 3.00 -6.90 26.16
N ALA A 229 4.28 -6.96 26.55
CA ALA A 229 4.82 -6.20 27.68
C ALA A 229 4.68 -4.68 27.44
N ARG A 230 5.04 -4.20 26.25
CA ARG A 230 4.89 -2.79 25.85
C ARG A 230 3.43 -2.33 25.90
N PHE A 231 2.51 -3.12 25.34
CA PHE A 231 1.09 -2.80 25.40
C PHE A 231 0.56 -2.72 26.84
N ASN A 232 0.89 -3.69 27.68
CA ASN A 232 0.50 -3.72 29.08
C ASN A 232 1.03 -2.51 29.84
N GLN A 233 2.30 -2.17 29.64
CA GLN A 233 2.92 -0.99 30.23
C GLN A 233 2.21 0.30 29.81
N GLN A 234 1.94 0.48 28.52
CA GLN A 234 1.34 1.71 27.99
C GLN A 234 -0.14 1.88 28.36
N THR A 235 -0.83 0.79 28.68
CA THR A 235 -2.27 0.81 28.99
C THR A 235 -2.58 0.58 30.48
N GLY A 236 -1.56 0.30 31.30
CA GLY A 236 -1.74 -0.11 32.70
C GLY A 236 -2.46 -1.45 32.86
N ARG A 237 -2.46 -2.28 31.82
CA ARG A 237 -3.09 -3.61 31.80
C ARG A 237 -2.07 -4.71 32.09
N SER A 238 -2.56 -5.94 32.23
CA SER A 238 -1.73 -7.13 32.44
C SER A 238 -2.25 -8.32 31.64
N GLY A 239 -1.39 -9.30 31.38
CA GLY A 239 -1.75 -10.54 30.71
C GLY A 239 -1.77 -10.44 29.19
N LYS A 240 -2.39 -11.43 28.54
CA LYS A 240 -2.45 -11.53 27.07
C LYS A 240 -3.79 -11.00 26.57
N PRO A 241 -3.83 -9.91 25.78
CA PRO A 241 -5.09 -9.37 25.28
C PRO A 241 -5.76 -10.30 24.26
N ALA A 242 -7.09 -10.35 24.25
CA ALA A 242 -7.83 -11.11 23.24
C ALA A 242 -7.59 -10.55 21.83
N PRO A 243 -7.59 -11.37 20.76
CA PRO A 243 -7.34 -10.90 19.38
C PRO A 243 -8.26 -9.79 18.91
N ASN A 244 -9.50 -9.77 19.40
CA ASN A 244 -10.54 -8.80 19.09
C ASN A 244 -10.66 -7.66 20.12
N ASP A 245 -9.75 -7.55 21.09
CA ASP A 245 -9.71 -6.42 22.02
C ASP A 245 -9.46 -5.12 21.22
N PRO A 246 -10.37 -4.12 21.28
CA PRO A 246 -10.23 -2.87 20.53
C PRO A 246 -8.94 -2.11 20.81
N ALA A 247 -8.47 -2.09 22.07
CA ALA A 247 -7.25 -1.38 22.45
C ALA A 247 -6.00 -2.09 21.88
N TRP A 248 -6.01 -3.43 21.87
CA TRP A 248 -4.93 -4.22 21.29
C TRP A 248 -4.89 -4.15 19.76
N MET A 249 -6.05 -4.15 19.09
CA MET A 249 -6.12 -3.93 17.65
C MET A 249 -5.60 -2.53 17.28
N GLN A 250 -5.97 -1.49 18.03
CA GLN A 250 -5.47 -0.14 17.80
C GLN A 250 -3.96 -0.06 18.05
N TRP A 251 -3.48 -0.56 19.18
CA TRP A 251 -2.05 -0.52 19.50
C TRP A 251 -1.19 -1.18 18.42
N ARG A 252 -1.63 -2.33 17.89
CA ARG A 252 -0.97 -3.03 16.77
C ARG A 252 -1.02 -2.20 15.47
N ARG A 253 -2.16 -1.59 15.12
CA ARG A 253 -2.25 -0.65 13.97
C ARG A 253 -1.24 0.49 14.12
N ASP A 254 -1.10 1.02 15.33
CA ASP A 254 -0.17 2.12 15.61
C ASP A 254 1.29 1.67 15.40
N GLN A 255 1.65 0.42 15.68
CA GLN A 255 3.01 -0.09 15.44
C GLN A 255 3.33 -0.15 13.95
N VAL A 256 2.39 -0.64 13.12
CA VAL A 256 2.55 -0.66 11.66
C VAL A 256 2.65 0.76 11.11
N THR A 257 1.75 1.64 11.56
CA THR A 257 1.75 3.06 11.15
C THR A 257 3.03 3.77 11.56
N ASN A 258 3.58 3.45 12.74
CA ASN A 258 4.86 4.00 13.19
C ASN A 258 6.04 3.52 12.34
N LEU A 259 6.05 2.26 11.92
CA LEU A 259 7.05 1.75 10.97
C LEU A 259 7.01 2.56 9.67
N VAL A 260 5.82 2.77 9.11
CA VAL A 260 5.63 3.57 7.88
C VAL A 260 6.12 5.00 8.09
N ARG A 261 5.69 5.67 9.17
CA ARG A 261 6.11 7.04 9.51
C ARG A 261 7.62 7.18 9.68
N LYS A 262 8.24 6.27 10.43
CA LYS A 262 9.68 6.26 10.67
C LYS A 262 10.44 6.08 9.37
N LEU A 263 10.05 5.11 8.55
CA LEU A 263 10.66 4.92 7.24
C LEU A 263 10.50 6.17 6.37
N TYR A 264 9.30 6.75 6.30
CA TYR A 264 9.03 7.91 5.45
C TYR A 264 9.92 9.11 5.80
N VAL A 265 9.95 9.48 7.08
CA VAL A 265 10.74 10.62 7.58
C VAL A 265 12.24 10.37 7.41
N GLU A 266 12.72 9.16 7.74
CA GLU A 266 14.14 8.82 7.61
C GLU A 266 14.58 8.70 6.14
N ALA A 267 13.72 8.20 5.25
CA ALA A 267 13.97 8.15 3.82
C ALA A 267 14.07 9.56 3.21
N GLN A 268 13.15 10.46 3.57
CA GLN A 268 13.22 11.87 3.14
C GLN A 268 14.51 12.55 3.58
N ALA A 269 15.02 12.25 4.78
CA ALA A 269 16.27 12.82 5.28
C ALA A 269 17.51 12.37 4.47
N ILE A 270 17.44 11.21 3.80
CA ILE A 270 18.52 10.66 2.98
C ILE A 270 18.38 11.11 1.52
N LYS A 271 17.17 10.98 0.97
CA LYS A 271 16.86 11.21 -0.44
C LYS A 271 15.49 11.90 -0.54
N PRO A 272 15.40 13.24 -0.44
CA PRO A 272 14.10 13.95 -0.36
C PRO A 272 13.11 13.65 -1.49
N GLN A 273 13.64 13.40 -2.69
CA GLN A 273 12.84 13.11 -3.89
C GLN A 273 12.40 11.65 -4.02
N VAL A 274 12.88 10.73 -3.16
CA VAL A 274 12.51 9.31 -3.27
C VAL A 274 11.04 9.09 -2.95
N LYS A 275 10.35 8.32 -3.79
CA LYS A 275 8.95 7.95 -3.56
C LYS A 275 8.87 6.78 -2.58
N VAL A 276 8.17 6.97 -1.46
CA VAL A 276 7.85 5.92 -0.51
C VAL A 276 6.42 5.48 -0.77
N THR A 277 6.25 4.26 -1.29
CA THR A 277 4.95 3.72 -1.69
C THR A 277 4.59 2.48 -0.90
N ALA A 278 3.33 2.07 -0.88
CA ALA A 278 2.91 0.85 -0.20
C ALA A 278 1.95 0.00 -1.04
N ALA A 279 2.24 -1.29 -1.17
CA ALA A 279 1.28 -2.28 -1.66
C ALA A 279 0.33 -2.67 -0.53
N THR A 280 -0.97 -2.43 -0.71
CA THR A 280 -1.95 -2.55 0.37
C THR A 280 -3.09 -3.50 0.04
N ILE A 281 -3.69 -4.07 1.08
CA ILE A 281 -4.80 -5.00 0.94
C ILE A 281 -6.06 -4.28 0.47
N ALA A 282 -6.75 -4.89 -0.50
CA ALA A 282 -8.09 -4.55 -0.97
C ALA A 282 -8.97 -5.82 -1.05
N TRP A 283 -8.95 -6.62 0.02
CA TRP A 283 -9.74 -7.85 0.13
C TRP A 283 -11.24 -7.57 0.34
N GLY A 284 -12.07 -8.45 -0.19
CA GLY A 284 -13.53 -8.36 -0.04
C GLY A 284 -14.14 -7.22 -0.86
N ASP A 285 -15.27 -6.70 -0.37
CA ASP A 285 -15.99 -5.58 -0.96
C ASP A 285 -15.39 -4.25 -0.51
N GLY A 286 -15.26 -3.30 -1.44
CA GLY A 286 -14.76 -1.96 -1.14
C GLY A 286 -15.73 -1.18 -0.24
N PRO A 287 -15.21 -0.27 0.62
CA PRO A 287 -16.04 0.54 1.49
C PRO A 287 -16.86 1.55 0.68
N LYS A 288 -18.14 1.66 1.00
CA LYS A 288 -19.09 2.57 0.31
C LYS A 288 -19.08 3.99 0.88
N ASN A 289 -18.45 4.17 2.04
CA ASN A 289 -18.32 5.44 2.75
C ASN A 289 -17.23 5.29 3.83
N ASP A 290 -16.90 6.40 4.48
CA ASP A 290 -15.90 6.50 5.53
C ASP A 290 -16.15 5.59 6.73
N GLU A 291 -17.41 5.39 7.14
CA GLU A 291 -17.73 4.52 8.27
C GLU A 291 -17.47 3.04 7.92
N ALA A 292 -17.70 2.66 6.66
CA ALA A 292 -17.47 1.31 6.17
C ALA A 292 -15.97 0.95 6.14
N TRP A 293 -15.06 1.93 5.99
CA TRP A 293 -13.61 1.72 6.04
C TRP A 293 -13.19 0.92 7.29
N TYR A 294 -13.70 1.33 8.45
CA TYR A 294 -13.37 0.72 9.74
C TYR A 294 -13.91 -0.72 9.90
N LYS A 295 -14.76 -1.18 8.97
CA LYS A 295 -15.31 -2.54 8.92
C LYS A 295 -14.58 -3.45 7.92
N THR A 296 -13.68 -2.89 7.11
CA THR A 296 -12.94 -3.63 6.08
C THR A 296 -11.87 -4.55 6.67
N GLN A 297 -11.47 -5.57 5.91
CA GLN A 297 -10.41 -6.50 6.31
C GLN A 297 -9.02 -5.85 6.44
N PRO A 298 -8.59 -4.91 5.56
CA PRO A 298 -7.38 -4.12 5.77
C PRO A 298 -7.31 -3.51 7.18
N TYR A 299 -8.38 -2.84 7.60
CA TYR A 299 -8.41 -2.15 8.89
C TYR A 299 -8.51 -3.10 10.10
N ARG A 300 -9.33 -4.15 10.00
CA ARG A 300 -9.68 -5.01 11.16
C ARG A 300 -8.87 -6.29 11.27
N GLU A 301 -8.51 -6.92 10.16
CA GLU A 301 -7.93 -8.25 10.17
C GLU A 301 -6.40 -8.23 10.08
N VAL A 302 -5.86 -7.41 9.17
CA VAL A 302 -4.40 -7.30 8.95
C VAL A 302 -3.81 -6.00 9.50
N LEU A 303 -4.66 -5.10 9.99
CA LEU A 303 -4.28 -3.87 10.71
C LEU A 303 -3.42 -2.92 9.85
N GLN A 304 -3.78 -2.80 8.58
CA GLN A 304 -3.13 -1.99 7.56
C GLN A 304 -3.98 -0.75 7.24
N ASP A 305 -3.87 0.30 8.07
CA ASP A 305 -4.68 1.52 7.97
C ASP A 305 -4.15 2.51 6.92
N TRP A 306 -4.14 2.08 5.66
CA TRP A 306 -3.52 2.85 4.58
C TRP A 306 -4.24 4.17 4.29
N ARG A 307 -5.53 4.29 4.64
CA ARG A 307 -6.26 5.57 4.55
C ARG A 307 -5.63 6.60 5.47
N ALA A 308 -5.37 6.25 6.73
CA ALA A 308 -4.73 7.16 7.68
C ALA A 308 -3.31 7.56 7.22
N TRP A 309 -2.59 6.67 6.53
CA TRP A 309 -1.26 6.98 6.01
C TRP A 309 -1.28 8.04 4.91
N LEU A 310 -2.31 8.02 4.04
CA LEU A 310 -2.54 9.05 3.03
C LEU A 310 -3.03 10.37 3.65
N GLU A 311 -3.92 10.29 4.65
CA GLU A 311 -4.41 11.46 5.40
C GLU A 311 -3.28 12.19 6.13
N GLU A 312 -2.40 11.44 6.80
CA GLU A 312 -1.25 11.99 7.50
C GLU A 312 -0.14 12.41 6.52
N GLY A 313 -0.06 11.74 5.37
CA GLY A 313 0.90 12.01 4.32
C GLY A 313 2.24 11.26 4.46
N ILE A 314 2.28 10.19 5.25
CA ILE A 314 3.48 9.38 5.55
C ILE A 314 3.75 8.28 4.50
N VAL A 315 3.09 8.39 3.36
CA VAL A 315 3.36 7.66 2.11
C VAL A 315 3.12 8.63 0.97
N ASP A 316 3.86 8.47 -0.12
CA ASP A 316 3.69 9.29 -1.31
C ASP A 316 2.59 8.73 -2.23
N MET A 317 2.51 7.41 -2.29
CA MET A 317 1.49 6.70 -3.07
C MET A 317 1.10 5.38 -2.42
N VAL A 318 -0.20 5.09 -2.35
CA VAL A 318 -0.69 3.75 -2.02
C VAL A 318 -1.08 3.02 -3.29
N MET A 319 -0.78 1.73 -3.35
CA MET A 319 -1.13 0.86 -4.45
C MET A 319 -2.01 -0.30 -3.96
N PRO A 320 -3.34 -0.13 -3.89
CA PRO A 320 -4.25 -1.17 -3.43
C PRO A 320 -4.25 -2.36 -4.38
N MET A 321 -3.95 -3.55 -3.85
CA MET A 321 -3.94 -4.83 -4.57
C MET A 321 -5.39 -5.31 -4.78
N THR A 322 -6.10 -4.68 -5.70
CA THR A 322 -7.46 -4.99 -6.13
C THR A 322 -7.49 -6.25 -7.01
N TYR A 323 -6.98 -7.37 -6.49
CA TYR A 323 -6.82 -8.63 -7.21
C TYR A 323 -8.15 -9.39 -7.30
N GLN A 324 -9.05 -8.82 -8.08
CA GLN A 324 -10.43 -9.28 -8.26
C GLN A 324 -10.60 -9.85 -9.67
N ARG A 325 -11.34 -10.96 -9.76
CA ARG A 325 -11.68 -11.61 -11.03
C ARG A 325 -12.87 -10.91 -11.67
N GLU A 326 -12.68 -10.44 -12.89
CA GLU A 326 -13.68 -9.70 -13.63
C GLU A 326 -14.92 -10.54 -13.94
N TYR A 327 -14.70 -11.80 -14.32
CA TYR A 327 -15.76 -12.75 -14.61
C TYR A 327 -16.53 -13.27 -13.37
N LYS A 328 -16.21 -12.78 -12.17
CA LYS A 328 -16.94 -13.10 -10.93
C LYS A 328 -17.75 -11.89 -10.50
N PRO A 329 -19.10 -11.91 -10.61
CA PRO A 329 -19.93 -10.72 -10.35
C PRO A 329 -19.67 -10.03 -9.00
N LYS A 330 -19.48 -10.80 -7.92
CA LYS A 330 -19.15 -10.25 -6.59
C LYS A 330 -17.78 -9.60 -6.53
N GLN A 331 -16.77 -10.18 -7.20
CA GLN A 331 -15.42 -9.63 -7.23
C GLN A 331 -15.34 -8.40 -8.14
N LYS A 332 -16.03 -8.41 -9.28
CA LYS A 332 -16.20 -7.23 -10.13
C LYS A 332 -16.82 -6.06 -9.37
N LEU A 333 -17.90 -6.30 -8.61
CA LEU A 333 -18.49 -5.26 -7.76
C LEU A 333 -17.52 -4.79 -6.67
N GLY A 334 -16.79 -5.72 -6.04
CA GLY A 334 -15.76 -5.38 -5.06
C GLY A 334 -14.64 -4.51 -5.65
N TYR A 335 -14.21 -4.81 -6.87
CA TYR A 335 -13.27 -3.99 -7.64
C TYR A 335 -13.81 -2.57 -7.85
N ASP A 336 -15.03 -2.46 -8.37
CA ASP A 336 -15.70 -1.18 -8.63
C ASP A 336 -15.82 -0.31 -7.35
N ASN A 337 -16.16 -0.93 -6.22
CA ASN A 337 -16.25 -0.22 -4.95
C ASN A 337 -14.87 0.21 -4.42
N TRP A 338 -13.83 -0.61 -4.59
CA TRP A 338 -12.47 -0.25 -4.16
C TRP A 338 -11.89 0.89 -5.00
N ILE A 339 -12.06 0.88 -6.32
CA ILE A 339 -11.54 1.96 -7.17
C ILE A 339 -12.29 3.27 -6.93
N GLU A 340 -13.61 3.21 -6.70
CA GLU A 340 -14.41 4.41 -6.38
C GLU A 340 -13.95 5.02 -5.04
N TYR A 341 -13.74 4.17 -4.03
CA TYR A 341 -13.23 4.62 -2.75
C TYR A 341 -11.82 5.22 -2.88
N ALA A 342 -10.92 4.52 -3.56
CA ALA A 342 -9.54 4.97 -3.78
C ALA A 342 -9.47 6.35 -4.44
N LYS A 343 -10.21 6.58 -5.54
CA LYS A 343 -10.25 7.88 -6.23
C LYS A 343 -10.58 9.04 -5.29
N ASN A 344 -11.47 8.79 -4.32
CA ASN A 344 -12.00 9.80 -3.40
C ASN A 344 -11.19 9.97 -2.10
N HIS A 345 -10.14 9.16 -1.86
CA HIS A 345 -9.38 9.13 -0.59
C HIS A 345 -7.86 9.24 -0.79
N GLN A 346 -7.44 10.04 -1.78
CA GLN A 346 -6.02 10.33 -2.03
C GLN A 346 -5.46 11.47 -1.17
N TYR A 347 -6.33 12.37 -0.68
CA TYR A 347 -5.96 13.57 0.08
C TYR A 347 -4.92 14.41 -0.67
N ASN A 348 -3.79 14.76 -0.03
CA ASN A 348 -2.67 15.45 -0.66
C ASN A 348 -1.56 14.46 -1.10
N ARG A 349 -1.94 13.22 -1.41
CA ARG A 349 -1.07 12.13 -1.86
C ARG A 349 -1.67 11.50 -3.12
N GLN A 350 -1.13 10.35 -3.54
CA GLN A 350 -1.58 9.66 -4.74
C GLN A 350 -2.00 8.23 -4.46
N ILE A 351 -2.85 7.69 -5.32
CA ILE A 351 -3.11 6.26 -5.41
C ILE A 351 -2.89 5.80 -6.86
N ALA A 352 -2.25 4.64 -7.03
CA ALA A 352 -2.30 3.90 -8.29
C ALA A 352 -3.00 2.56 -8.06
N ILE A 353 -4.00 2.21 -8.88
CA ILE A 353 -4.76 0.97 -8.67
C ILE A 353 -3.90 -0.23 -9.04
N GLY A 354 -4.00 -1.31 -8.27
CA GLY A 354 -3.30 -2.57 -8.53
C GLY A 354 -4.20 -3.71 -9.02
N PRO A 355 -4.60 -3.78 -10.30
CA PRO A 355 -5.33 -4.92 -10.83
C PRO A 355 -4.51 -6.22 -10.77
N GLY A 356 -5.18 -7.32 -10.44
CA GLY A 356 -4.60 -8.66 -10.49
C GLY A 356 -4.73 -9.25 -11.88
N ASN A 357 -4.00 -8.72 -12.86
CA ASN A 357 -4.12 -9.14 -14.27
C ASN A 357 -3.81 -10.63 -14.46
N TYR A 358 -2.94 -11.21 -13.65
CA TYR A 358 -2.67 -12.66 -13.60
C TYR A 358 -3.90 -13.55 -13.34
N LEU A 359 -5.00 -12.98 -12.83
CA LEU A 359 -6.26 -13.68 -12.56
C LEU A 359 -7.28 -13.55 -13.69
N ASN A 360 -7.02 -12.70 -14.68
CA ASN A 360 -8.01 -12.25 -15.65
C ASN A 360 -7.57 -12.55 -17.09
N TYR A 361 -8.53 -12.56 -18.01
CA TYR A 361 -8.22 -12.52 -19.43
C TYR A 361 -7.67 -11.15 -19.81
N ILE A 362 -7.10 -11.05 -21.01
CA ILE A 362 -6.46 -9.81 -21.49
C ILE A 362 -7.50 -8.68 -21.53
N GLU A 363 -8.64 -8.89 -22.17
CA GLU A 363 -9.73 -7.92 -22.32
C GLU A 363 -10.36 -7.51 -20.99
N ASP A 364 -10.52 -8.46 -20.06
CA ASP A 364 -11.04 -8.21 -18.72
C ASP A 364 -10.13 -7.27 -17.93
N THR A 365 -8.81 -7.45 -18.07
CA THR A 365 -7.82 -6.56 -17.47
C THR A 365 -7.89 -5.16 -18.08
N LEU A 366 -8.03 -5.06 -19.40
CA LEU A 366 -8.20 -3.77 -20.07
C LEU A 366 -9.47 -3.04 -19.59
N ASP A 367 -10.58 -3.76 -19.37
CA ASP A 367 -11.81 -3.20 -18.80
C ASP A 367 -11.67 -2.76 -17.34
N GLN A 368 -10.85 -3.46 -16.54
CA GLN A 368 -10.48 -3.01 -15.20
C GLN A 368 -9.69 -1.70 -15.26
N ILE A 369 -8.67 -1.61 -16.12
CA ILE A 369 -7.86 -0.41 -16.30
C ILE A 369 -8.73 0.80 -16.72
N ARG A 370 -9.60 0.62 -17.73
CA ARG A 370 -10.53 1.69 -18.17
C ARG A 370 -11.40 2.23 -17.04
N ARG A 371 -11.92 1.35 -16.18
CA ARG A 371 -12.74 1.78 -15.03
C ARG A 371 -11.91 2.43 -13.93
N ALA A 372 -10.66 1.99 -13.72
CA ALA A 372 -9.75 2.63 -12.78
C ALA A 372 -9.39 4.06 -13.22
N GLU A 373 -9.10 4.27 -14.50
CA GLU A 373 -8.70 5.58 -15.06
C GLU A 373 -9.89 6.56 -15.23
N ALA A 374 -11.11 6.05 -15.38
CA ALA A 374 -12.31 6.86 -15.40
C ALA A 374 -12.47 7.68 -14.10
N PRO A 375 -13.09 8.87 -14.13
CA PRO A 375 -13.36 9.64 -12.91
C PRO A 375 -14.27 8.88 -11.96
N SER A 376 -14.21 9.23 -10.68
CA SER A 376 -15.19 8.83 -9.67
C SER A 376 -16.53 9.53 -9.92
N ALA A 377 -17.56 9.15 -9.16
CA ALA A 377 -18.87 9.81 -9.25
C ALA A 377 -18.81 11.32 -8.97
N ILE A 378 -17.77 11.81 -8.29
CA ILE A 378 -17.54 13.22 -7.97
C ILE A 378 -16.38 13.85 -8.78
N GLY A 379 -15.88 13.16 -9.81
CA GLY A 379 -14.88 13.71 -10.73
C GLY A 379 -13.42 13.53 -10.32
N ASN A 380 -13.12 12.74 -9.28
CA ASN A 380 -11.74 12.48 -8.87
C ASN A 380 -11.10 11.35 -9.70
N HIS A 381 -9.80 11.45 -9.95
CA HIS A 381 -9.02 10.46 -10.69
C HIS A 381 -7.88 9.92 -9.83
N VAL A 382 -7.56 8.64 -9.98
CA VAL A 382 -6.30 8.08 -9.45
C VAL A 382 -5.10 8.59 -10.25
N ALA A 383 -3.91 8.51 -9.67
CA ALA A 383 -2.67 8.90 -10.31
C ALA A 383 -2.20 7.90 -11.39
N GLY A 384 -2.68 6.66 -11.35
CA GLY A 384 -2.41 5.66 -12.39
C GLY A 384 -2.73 4.23 -11.99
N THR A 385 -2.02 3.27 -12.60
CA THR A 385 -2.26 1.83 -12.47
C THR A 385 -0.93 1.06 -12.45
N VAL A 386 -0.83 0.04 -11.58
CA VAL A 386 0.32 -0.88 -11.49
C VAL A 386 -0.14 -2.32 -11.59
N LEU A 387 0.34 -3.05 -12.60
CA LEU A 387 -0.18 -4.37 -12.96
C LEU A 387 0.58 -5.49 -12.22
N TYR A 388 -0.16 -6.36 -11.52
CA TYR A 388 0.40 -7.59 -10.94
C TYR A 388 -0.04 -8.85 -11.69
N SER A 389 0.87 -9.66 -12.26
CA SER A 389 2.32 -9.49 -12.35
C SER A 389 2.79 -9.31 -13.79
N TYR A 390 4.02 -8.82 -13.94
CA TYR A 390 4.74 -8.83 -15.22
C TYR A 390 4.87 -10.26 -15.76
N ALA A 391 5.47 -11.18 -15.00
CA ALA A 391 5.82 -12.49 -15.54
C ALA A 391 4.60 -13.37 -15.90
N SER A 392 3.51 -13.28 -15.13
CA SER A 392 2.25 -13.97 -15.38
C SER A 392 1.17 -12.94 -15.69
N SER A 393 1.23 -12.33 -16.87
CA SER A 393 0.43 -11.14 -17.17
C SER A 393 -1.07 -11.39 -17.38
N ASN A 394 -1.49 -12.64 -17.47
CA ASN A 394 -2.88 -13.01 -17.71
C ASN A 394 -3.10 -14.48 -17.32
N ILE A 395 -4.34 -14.94 -17.43
CA ILE A 395 -4.74 -16.28 -17.03
C ILE A 395 -4.02 -17.42 -17.78
N TYR A 396 -3.57 -17.22 -19.03
CA TYR A 396 -2.86 -18.26 -19.79
C TYR A 396 -1.40 -18.45 -19.37
N THR A 397 -0.86 -17.48 -18.63
CA THR A 397 0.50 -17.53 -18.06
C THR A 397 0.51 -17.71 -16.55
N ASN A 398 -0.66 -17.94 -15.95
CA ASN A 398 -0.80 -18.28 -14.54
C ASN A 398 -0.76 -19.81 -14.34
N GLY A 399 0.37 -20.31 -13.84
CA GLY A 399 0.56 -21.74 -13.59
C GLY A 399 -0.35 -22.33 -12.52
N GLU A 400 -0.70 -21.56 -11.49
CA GLU A 400 -1.51 -22.03 -10.34
C GLU A 400 -2.96 -22.30 -10.73
N LEU A 401 -3.55 -21.39 -11.51
CA LEU A 401 -4.91 -21.56 -12.03
C LEU A 401 -5.01 -22.77 -12.96
N ARG A 402 -3.91 -23.18 -13.61
CA ARG A 402 -3.87 -24.38 -14.45
C ARG A 402 -3.80 -25.68 -13.64
N SER A 403 -3.09 -25.70 -12.51
CA SER A 403 -2.81 -26.92 -11.74
C SER A 403 -3.76 -27.19 -10.57
N GLY A 404 -4.43 -26.17 -10.04
CA GLY A 404 -5.02 -26.21 -8.68
C GLY A 404 -6.55 -26.18 -8.56
N GLY A 405 -7.32 -26.13 -9.66
CA GLY A 405 -8.78 -26.08 -9.60
C GLY A 405 -9.34 -24.81 -10.25
N SER A 406 -9.47 -24.89 -11.57
CA SER A 406 -10.04 -23.86 -12.44
C SER A 406 -11.52 -24.05 -12.71
N GLY A 407 -12.23 -24.93 -12.00
CA GLY A 407 -13.57 -25.42 -12.40
C GLY A 407 -14.63 -24.33 -12.62
N ASP A 408 -14.38 -23.11 -12.17
CA ASP A 408 -15.28 -21.97 -12.23
C ASP A 408 -14.82 -20.85 -13.19
N LEU A 409 -13.78 -21.10 -13.98
CA LEU A 409 -13.32 -20.23 -15.08
C LEU A 409 -14.30 -20.28 -16.25
N PRO A 410 -14.72 -19.13 -16.81
CA PRO A 410 -15.58 -19.09 -17.99
C PRO A 410 -14.94 -19.77 -19.21
N ARG A 411 -13.61 -19.63 -19.37
CA ARG A 411 -12.81 -20.21 -20.45
C ARG A 411 -11.57 -20.88 -19.89
N GLN A 412 -11.57 -22.22 -19.83
CA GLN A 412 -10.45 -22.98 -19.27
C GLN A 412 -9.16 -22.76 -20.10
N PRO A 413 -8.05 -22.29 -19.50
CA PRO A 413 -6.77 -22.23 -20.19
C PRO A 413 -6.22 -23.66 -20.30
N TRP A 414 -6.60 -24.38 -21.37
CA TRP A 414 -6.16 -25.76 -21.61
C TRP A 414 -4.65 -25.88 -21.85
N LYS A 415 -3.99 -24.77 -22.20
CA LYS A 415 -2.56 -24.70 -22.51
C LYS A 415 -1.95 -23.45 -21.88
N TYR A 416 -0.72 -23.60 -21.40
CA TYR A 416 0.14 -22.46 -21.06
C TYR A 416 0.57 -21.77 -22.36
N LEU A 417 0.29 -20.48 -22.50
CA LEU A 417 0.61 -19.70 -23.69
C LEU A 417 1.59 -18.59 -23.32
N SER A 418 2.89 -18.88 -23.35
CA SER A 418 3.94 -17.88 -23.02
C SER A 418 3.82 -16.61 -23.87
N GLN A 419 3.51 -16.76 -25.16
CA GLN A 419 3.29 -15.66 -26.10
C GLN A 419 2.12 -14.73 -25.73
N SER A 420 1.21 -15.16 -24.85
CA SER A 420 0.10 -14.30 -24.42
C SER A 420 0.55 -13.09 -23.59
N ASN A 421 1.74 -13.15 -22.97
CA ASN A 421 2.35 -11.97 -22.37
C ASN A 421 2.64 -10.90 -23.43
N ASP A 422 3.21 -11.30 -24.57
CA ASP A 422 3.51 -10.37 -25.66
C ASP A 422 2.22 -9.77 -26.26
N TRP A 423 1.15 -10.57 -26.36
CA TRP A 423 -0.17 -10.08 -26.74
C TRP A 423 -0.71 -9.04 -25.77
N PHE A 424 -0.60 -9.30 -24.47
CA PHE A 424 -1.04 -8.38 -23.43
C PHE A 424 -0.28 -7.04 -23.48
N TYR A 425 1.04 -7.07 -23.54
CA TYR A 425 1.85 -5.84 -23.61
C TYR A 425 1.57 -5.01 -24.85
N THR A 426 1.30 -5.65 -25.98
CA THR A 426 0.91 -4.96 -27.22
C THR A 426 -0.50 -4.38 -27.09
N ALA A 427 -1.44 -5.15 -26.52
CA ALA A 427 -2.83 -4.73 -26.33
C ALA A 427 -3.00 -3.54 -25.37
N LEU A 428 -2.01 -3.29 -24.49
CA LEU A 428 -2.01 -2.10 -23.63
C LEU A 428 -1.85 -0.81 -24.44
N SER A 429 -1.01 -0.79 -25.47
CA SER A 429 -0.61 0.42 -26.20
C SER A 429 -1.12 0.51 -27.65
N GLN A 430 -1.55 -0.60 -28.24
CA GLN A 430 -2.01 -0.64 -29.63
C GLN A 430 -3.30 -1.47 -29.77
N PRO A 431 -4.19 -1.14 -30.74
CA PRO A 431 -5.23 -2.07 -31.15
C PRO A 431 -4.58 -3.40 -31.56
N SER A 432 -5.09 -4.49 -31.01
CA SER A 432 -4.50 -5.82 -31.19
C SER A 432 -5.57 -6.89 -31.16
N GLN A 433 -5.18 -8.12 -31.41
CA GLN A 433 -6.03 -9.29 -31.27
C GLN A 433 -5.23 -10.47 -30.75
N TYR A 434 -5.90 -11.40 -30.08
CA TYR A 434 -5.30 -12.66 -29.69
C TYR A 434 -6.26 -13.83 -29.92
N VAL A 435 -5.70 -15.03 -30.07
CA VAL A 435 -6.51 -16.24 -30.19
C VAL A 435 -6.72 -16.81 -28.79
N ASP A 436 -7.97 -16.87 -28.37
CA ASP A 436 -8.35 -17.48 -27.11
C ASP A 436 -8.00 -18.97 -27.10
N GLY A 437 -7.12 -19.37 -26.18
CA GLY A 437 -6.63 -20.75 -26.08
C GLY A 437 -7.70 -21.78 -25.74
N ALA A 438 -8.87 -21.35 -25.25
CA ALA A 438 -9.95 -22.23 -24.81
C ALA A 438 -10.95 -22.56 -25.92
N THR A 439 -11.32 -21.56 -26.71
CA THR A 439 -12.41 -21.57 -27.70
C THR A 439 -11.90 -21.47 -29.13
N GLY A 440 -10.63 -21.11 -29.33
CA GLY A 440 -10.05 -20.86 -30.65
C GLY A 440 -10.55 -19.59 -31.33
N ARG A 441 -11.36 -18.77 -30.65
CA ARG A 441 -11.89 -17.51 -31.20
C ARG A 441 -10.82 -16.43 -31.17
N THR A 442 -10.86 -15.56 -32.18
CA THR A 442 -10.09 -14.32 -32.16
C THR A 442 -10.82 -13.31 -31.29
N VAL A 443 -10.11 -12.72 -30.34
CA VAL A 443 -10.58 -11.67 -29.44
C VAL A 443 -9.86 -10.38 -29.81
N GLU A 444 -10.62 -9.37 -30.22
CA GLU A 444 -10.09 -8.03 -30.49
C GLU A 444 -9.94 -7.23 -29.19
N THR A 445 -8.90 -6.41 -29.12
CA THR A 445 -8.55 -5.61 -27.96
C THR A 445 -8.29 -4.16 -28.37
N GLN A 446 -8.68 -3.23 -27.49
CA GLN A 446 -8.46 -1.80 -27.68
C GLN A 446 -7.50 -1.28 -26.58
N PRO A 447 -6.53 -0.43 -26.92
CA PRO A 447 -5.54 0.01 -25.97
C PRO A 447 -6.11 0.92 -24.88
N VAL A 448 -5.45 0.90 -23.73
CA VAL A 448 -5.70 1.80 -22.60
C VAL A 448 -4.59 2.85 -22.45
N TRP A 449 -3.38 2.53 -22.93
CA TRP A 449 -2.19 3.37 -22.92
C TRP A 449 -1.72 3.68 -24.34
N ALA A 450 -2.63 4.14 -25.20
CA ALA A 450 -2.37 4.38 -26.62
C ALA A 450 -1.23 5.40 -26.89
N THR A 451 -1.03 6.34 -25.98
CA THR A 451 0.01 7.38 -26.07
C THR A 451 0.89 7.31 -24.83
N ALA A 452 2.21 7.43 -24.99
CA ALA A 452 3.14 7.57 -23.88
C ALA A 452 2.91 8.89 -23.12
N VAL A 453 2.97 8.85 -21.79
CA VAL A 453 2.76 10.00 -20.90
C VAL A 453 3.85 10.07 -19.84
N GLY A 454 4.03 11.26 -19.26
CA GLY A 454 4.96 11.45 -18.14
C GLY A 454 4.45 10.85 -16.85
N ILE A 455 5.31 10.82 -15.83
CA ILE A 455 4.94 10.41 -14.47
C ILE A 455 4.31 11.60 -13.75
N PRO A 456 3.21 11.42 -12.99
CA PRO A 456 2.57 12.49 -12.25
C PRO A 456 3.54 13.16 -11.28
N ASP A 457 3.60 14.50 -11.31
CA ASP A 457 4.35 15.28 -10.33
C ASP A 457 3.80 15.03 -8.92
N MET A 458 4.68 15.08 -7.92
CA MET A 458 4.35 15.06 -6.50
C MET A 458 4.75 16.41 -5.91
N PRO A 459 3.85 17.42 -5.90
CA PRO A 459 4.22 18.79 -5.54
C PRO A 459 4.87 18.91 -4.15
N TRP A 460 4.49 18.06 -3.20
CA TRP A 460 5.09 18.02 -1.86
C TRP A 460 6.56 17.55 -1.85
N LYS A 461 7.07 17.01 -2.95
CA LYS A 461 8.49 16.69 -3.17
C LYS A 461 9.17 17.66 -4.11
N SER A 462 8.57 17.95 -5.27
CA SER A 462 9.22 18.78 -6.30
C SER A 462 9.25 20.26 -5.94
N ARG A 463 8.25 20.74 -5.17
CA ARG A 463 8.12 22.12 -4.71
C ARG A 463 7.57 22.14 -3.28
N PRO A 464 8.35 21.61 -2.31
CA PRO A 464 7.86 21.44 -0.95
C PRO A 464 7.57 22.80 -0.31
N THR A 465 6.41 22.93 0.32
CA THR A 465 6.00 24.11 1.10
C THR A 465 6.02 23.85 2.61
N THR A 466 6.34 22.62 3.00
CA THR A 466 6.40 22.16 4.39
C THR A 466 7.67 21.36 4.62
N GLY A 467 8.08 21.26 5.89
CA GLY A 467 9.21 20.45 6.33
C GLY A 467 8.77 19.34 7.29
N ALA A 468 9.78 18.64 7.82
CA ALA A 468 9.60 17.57 8.79
C ALA A 468 10.61 17.69 9.94
N ILE A 469 10.32 16.98 11.03
CA ILE A 469 11.27 16.75 12.12
C ILE A 469 11.40 15.27 12.39
N ALA A 470 12.57 14.85 12.86
CA ALA A 470 12.80 13.51 13.40
C ALA A 470 13.78 13.59 14.55
N GLY A 471 13.60 12.78 15.59
CA GLY A 471 14.54 12.76 16.69
C GLY A 471 14.45 11.55 17.58
N MET A 472 15.39 11.50 18.53
CA MET A 472 15.49 10.43 19.53
C MET A 472 15.42 11.01 20.93
N LEU A 473 14.61 10.39 21.77
CA LEU A 473 14.67 10.53 23.23
C LEU A 473 15.69 9.53 23.77
N GLN A 474 16.91 10.00 24.06
CA GLN A 474 18.01 9.11 24.51
C GLN A 474 18.01 8.86 26.02
N LYS A 475 17.46 9.79 26.82
CA LYS A 475 17.25 9.66 28.26
C LYS A 475 15.93 10.35 28.61
N CYS A 476 14.97 9.57 29.07
CA CYS A 476 13.72 10.07 29.61
C CYS A 476 13.75 9.85 31.12
N ASP A 477 13.20 10.76 31.92
CA ASP A 477 13.00 10.56 33.37
C ASP A 477 12.00 9.40 33.68
N ARG A 478 11.44 8.78 32.63
CA ARG A 478 10.51 7.64 32.58
C ARG A 478 10.88 6.71 31.41
N THR A 479 10.03 5.74 31.04
CA THR A 479 10.28 4.99 29.79
C THR A 479 10.03 5.88 28.57
N CYS A 480 10.92 5.83 27.58
CA CYS A 480 10.75 6.59 26.35
C CYS A 480 9.67 5.98 25.43
N ASP A 481 9.33 4.71 25.64
CA ASP A 481 8.30 4.02 24.87
C ASP A 481 6.90 4.59 25.14
N GLY A 482 6.32 5.20 24.11
CA GLY A 482 5.00 5.81 24.18
C GLY A 482 4.98 7.16 24.90
N ALA A 483 6.14 7.80 25.12
CA ALA A 483 6.18 9.15 25.67
C ALA A 483 5.47 10.13 24.71
N ASN A 484 4.57 10.96 25.25
CA ASN A 484 3.92 12.02 24.48
C ASN A 484 4.83 13.25 24.39
N LEU A 485 4.83 13.90 23.23
CA LEU A 485 5.49 15.16 23.00
C LEU A 485 4.52 16.16 22.40
N THR A 486 4.59 17.40 22.88
CA THR A 486 3.84 18.53 22.35
C THR A 486 4.75 19.37 21.44
N LEU A 487 4.35 19.55 20.18
CA LEU A 487 5.00 20.43 19.22
C LEU A 487 4.11 21.66 18.97
N GLN A 488 4.60 22.85 19.32
CA GLN A 488 3.85 24.11 19.24
C GLN A 488 4.63 25.15 18.43
N ALA A 489 3.99 25.76 17.44
CA ALA A 489 4.59 26.87 16.69
C ALA A 489 4.81 28.08 17.60
N VAL A 490 5.97 28.73 17.48
CA VAL A 490 6.36 29.92 18.25
C VAL A 490 6.13 31.19 17.42
N ASP A 491 6.55 31.16 16.15
CA ASP A 491 6.60 32.36 15.30
C ASP A 491 5.26 32.67 14.60
N PHE A 492 4.27 31.79 14.73
CA PHE A 492 2.96 31.94 14.09
C PHE A 492 1.87 31.17 14.84
N VAL A 493 0.61 31.49 14.55
CA VAL A 493 -0.55 30.75 15.08
C VAL A 493 -0.67 29.42 14.33
N GLY A 494 -0.06 28.38 14.90
CA GLY A 494 -0.12 27.01 14.39
C GLY A 494 -0.97 26.10 15.28
N LYS A 495 -1.47 24.99 14.71
CA LYS A 495 -2.08 23.92 15.51
C LYS A 495 -1.00 23.26 16.37
N VAL A 496 -1.31 23.08 17.66
CA VAL A 496 -0.51 22.23 18.54
C VAL A 496 -0.62 20.79 18.04
N ARG A 497 0.53 20.14 17.83
CA ARG A 497 0.59 18.73 17.41
C ARG A 497 1.04 17.85 18.56
N GLN A 498 0.35 16.73 18.73
CA GLN A 498 0.71 15.69 19.68
C GLN A 498 1.48 14.60 18.94
N LEU A 499 2.68 14.30 19.41
CA LEU A 499 3.55 13.26 18.90
C LEU A 499 3.72 12.18 19.95
N ARG A 500 4.11 10.98 19.51
CA ARG A 500 4.38 9.86 20.39
C ARG A 500 5.70 9.22 20.01
N ALA A 501 6.56 9.00 20.99
CA ALA A 501 7.81 8.28 20.80
C ALA A 501 7.58 6.76 20.70
N ASP A 502 8.36 6.09 19.86
CA ASP A 502 8.33 4.65 19.68
C ASP A 502 9.09 3.90 20.78
N GLY A 503 9.18 2.57 20.66
CA GLY A 503 9.82 1.72 21.66
C GLY A 503 11.31 1.96 21.89
N LYS A 504 11.98 2.71 21.01
CA LYS A 504 13.39 3.13 21.16
C LYS A 504 13.51 4.63 21.47
N GLY A 505 12.39 5.33 21.62
CA GLY A 505 12.34 6.77 21.86
C GLY A 505 12.39 7.61 20.59
N TRP A 506 12.28 7.01 19.38
CA TRP A 506 12.21 7.78 18.14
C TRP A 506 10.87 8.48 18.02
N PHE A 507 10.85 9.72 17.52
CA PHE A 507 9.64 10.44 17.16
C PHE A 507 9.86 11.22 15.87
N GLY A 508 8.77 11.54 15.17
CA GLY A 508 8.83 12.36 13.97
C GLY A 508 7.49 12.93 13.58
N ALA A 509 7.51 13.99 12.78
CA ALA A 509 6.35 14.63 12.20
C ALA A 509 6.68 15.22 10.84
N ILE A 510 5.69 15.23 9.96
CA ILE A 510 5.77 15.79 8.60
C ILE A 510 4.73 16.89 8.40
N GLU A 511 4.76 17.54 7.24
CA GLU A 511 3.81 18.60 6.87
C GLU A 511 3.76 19.74 7.89
N LEU A 512 4.93 20.14 8.38
CA LEU A 512 5.10 21.28 9.27
C LEU A 512 5.37 22.53 8.44
N ALA A 513 4.63 23.60 8.71
CA ALA A 513 4.91 24.90 8.08
C ALA A 513 6.32 25.37 8.49
N PRO A 514 7.10 26.01 7.60
CA PRO A 514 8.41 26.54 7.97
C PRO A 514 8.32 27.57 9.11
N GLY A 515 9.29 27.53 10.03
CA GLY A 515 9.38 28.43 11.18
C GLY A 515 9.85 27.74 12.46
N THR A 516 9.90 28.48 13.56
CA THR A 516 10.33 27.96 14.86
C THR A 516 9.18 27.29 15.60
N TYR A 517 9.46 26.12 16.16
CA TYR A 517 8.57 25.37 17.03
C TYR A 517 9.23 25.11 18.37
N GLN A 518 8.44 25.10 19.43
CA GLN A 518 8.82 24.56 20.72
C GLN A 518 8.36 23.09 20.78
N LEU A 519 9.32 22.18 20.90
CA LEU A 519 9.06 20.77 21.17
C LEU A 519 9.27 20.50 22.66
N LYS A 520 8.29 19.86 23.30
CA LYS A 520 8.29 19.55 24.73
C LYS A 520 7.93 18.09 24.97
N VAL A 521 8.63 17.42 25.89
CA VAL A 521 8.24 16.09 26.35
C VAL A 521 7.24 16.23 27.51
N ASP A 522 6.03 15.72 27.32
CA ASP A 522 4.91 15.94 28.24
C ASP A 522 5.18 15.34 29.62
N GLY A 523 4.99 16.13 30.67
CA GLY A 523 5.28 15.72 32.05
C GLY A 523 6.76 15.75 32.44
N SER A 524 7.62 16.39 31.63
CA SER A 524 9.03 16.64 31.95
C SER A 524 9.40 18.12 31.79
N GLN A 525 10.62 18.48 32.21
CA GLN A 525 11.23 19.79 31.95
C GLN A 525 11.96 19.86 30.59
N ILE A 526 12.04 18.74 29.87
CA ILE A 526 12.77 18.64 28.60
C ILE A 526 11.97 19.36 27.52
N GLN A 527 12.59 20.40 26.96
CA GLN A 527 12.04 21.16 25.85
C GLN A 527 13.18 21.73 24.98
N GLN A 528 12.94 21.84 23.68
CA GLN A 528 13.91 22.36 22.72
C GLN A 528 13.19 23.14 21.61
N ALA A 529 13.74 24.29 21.23
CA ALA A 529 13.32 24.99 20.03
C ALA A 529 13.87 24.28 18.79
N VAL A 530 13.04 24.10 17.77
CA VAL A 530 13.40 23.48 16.50
C VAL A 530 12.94 24.37 15.34
N ASN A 531 13.83 24.61 14.39
CA ASN A 531 13.53 25.34 13.18
C ASN A 531 13.15 24.36 12.08
N VAL A 532 11.97 24.51 11.50
CA VAL A 532 11.50 23.72 10.37
C VAL A 532 11.77 24.47 9.07
N VAL A 533 12.37 23.78 8.10
CA VAL A 533 12.65 24.28 6.75
C VAL A 533 11.87 23.45 5.73
N ALA A 534 11.28 24.11 4.72
CA ALA A 534 10.54 23.41 3.68
C ALA A 534 11.45 22.43 2.91
N GLY A 535 10.96 21.20 2.70
CA GLY A 535 11.69 20.16 1.97
C GLY A 535 12.79 19.46 2.76
N GLU A 536 13.01 19.84 4.03
CA GLU A 536 14.05 19.27 4.88
C GLU A 536 13.47 18.51 6.07
N VAL A 537 14.26 17.55 6.56
CA VAL A 537 14.00 16.85 7.82
C VAL A 537 14.96 17.37 8.88
N THR A 538 14.46 18.15 9.83
CA THR A 538 15.29 18.67 10.92
C THR A 538 15.51 17.58 11.97
N LYS A 539 16.77 17.20 12.20
CA LYS A 539 17.15 16.18 13.20
C LYS A 539 17.27 16.78 14.60
N ILE A 540 16.67 16.12 15.57
CA ILE A 540 16.61 16.54 16.97
C ILE A 540 17.22 15.43 17.85
N ASN A 541 18.07 15.80 18.79
CA ASN A 541 18.58 14.87 19.78
C ASN A 541 18.43 15.46 21.19
N PHE A 542 17.57 14.85 22.01
CA PHE A 542 17.36 15.26 23.41
C PHE A 542 18.41 14.66 24.37
N GLY A 543 19.41 13.93 23.88
CA GLY A 543 20.41 13.22 24.69
C GLY A 543 21.63 14.01 25.16
N ALA A 544 21.71 15.31 24.86
CA ALA A 544 22.79 16.19 25.33
C ALA A 544 22.29 17.07 26.50
N PHE A 545 22.01 16.46 27.64
CA PHE A 545 21.89 17.14 28.93
C PHE A 545 22.81 16.48 29.96
#